data_AF-A0A9W6Z3A8-F1
#
_entry.id   AF-A0A9W6Z3A8-F1
#
_cell.length_a   1.000
_cell.length_b   1.000
_cell.length_c   1.000
_cell.angle_alpha   90.00
_cell.angle_beta   90.00
_cell.angle_gamma   90.00
#
_symmetry.space_group_name_H-M   'P 1'
#
loop_
_entity.id
_entity.type
_entity.pdbx_description
1 polymer ?
#
loop_
_entity_poly.entity_id
_entity_poly.type
_entity_poly.pdbx_seq_one_letter_code
_entity_poly.pdbx_strand_id
1 'polypeptide(L)'
;MTPGLHNQEMWDKTYPEDLITGDYRSNEMNLKYVDVLVKLGAELSVPVVNVYDAFEKSDLGDKELLTDGIHFNGAGYKLAFDALMDTIEKEYPELHPVNLN
;
A
#
# COMPACT_ATOMS: atom_id res chain seq x y z
N MET A 1 0.03 -8.37 -1.40
CA MET A 1 -0.26 -6.92 -1.35
C MET A 1 1.06 -6.18 -1.49
N THR A 2 1.07 -5.04 -2.17
CA THR A 2 2.28 -4.19 -2.32
C THR A 2 2.49 -3.28 -1.10
N PRO A 3 3.67 -2.66 -0.93
CA PRO A 3 3.81 -1.46 -0.10
C PRO A 3 2.86 -0.33 -0.55
N GLY A 4 2.62 0.63 0.35
CA GLY A 4 1.97 1.91 0.02
C GLY A 4 2.98 3.03 -0.22
N LEU A 5 2.50 4.29 -0.17
CA LEU A 5 3.37 5.47 -0.19
C LEU A 5 4.18 5.60 1.11
N HIS A 6 5.32 6.27 1.01
CA HIS A 6 6.19 6.69 2.10
C HIS A 6 6.35 8.21 2.10
N ASN A 7 6.26 8.83 3.28
CA ASN A 7 6.57 10.24 3.47
C ASN A 7 7.78 10.40 4.38
N GLN A 8 8.95 10.69 3.79
CA GLN A 8 10.21 10.82 4.52
C GLN A 8 10.18 11.99 5.52
N GLU A 9 9.57 13.12 5.16
CA GLU A 9 9.50 14.29 6.04
C GLU A 9 8.76 13.98 7.35
N MET A 10 7.64 13.25 7.26
CA MET A 10 6.89 12.79 8.44
C MET A 10 7.66 11.75 9.24
N TRP A 11 8.34 10.82 8.56
CA TRP A 11 9.13 9.79 9.23
C TRP A 11 10.27 10.41 10.02
N ASP A 12 11.05 11.30 9.39
CA ASP A 12 12.17 12.01 10.00
C ASP A 12 11.75 12.81 11.23
N LYS A 13 10.55 13.41 11.17
CA LYS A 13 9.98 14.16 12.30
C LYS A 13 9.57 13.25 13.46
N THR A 14 9.10 12.04 13.15
CA THR A 14 8.55 11.10 14.14
C THR A 14 9.64 10.22 14.75
N TYR A 15 10.63 9.82 13.95
CA TYR A 15 11.72 8.90 14.28
C TYR A 15 13.09 9.49 13.88
N PRO A 16 13.50 10.65 14.46
CA PRO A 16 14.75 11.31 14.10
C PRO A 16 16.00 10.47 14.39
N GLU A 17 15.92 9.43 15.23
CA GLU A 17 17.00 8.49 15.49
C GLU A 17 17.37 7.64 14.26
N ASP A 18 16.43 7.36 13.36
CA ASP A 18 16.66 6.56 12.16
C ASP A 18 17.50 7.32 11.12
N LEU A 19 17.50 8.65 11.19
CA LEU A 19 18.40 9.48 10.38
C LEU A 19 19.88 9.22 10.71
N ILE A 20 20.18 8.80 11.94
CA ILE A 20 21.55 8.52 12.40
C ILE A 20 22.01 7.15 11.89
N THR A 21 21.11 6.17 11.86
CA THR A 21 21.42 4.80 11.42
C THR A 21 21.44 4.69 9.90
N GLY A 22 20.78 5.61 9.19
CA GLY A 22 20.67 5.61 7.73
C GLY A 22 19.68 4.57 7.20
N ASP A 23 18.70 4.17 8.02
CA ASP A 23 17.60 3.29 7.60
C ASP A 23 16.58 4.09 6.77
N TYR A 24 16.92 4.30 5.49
CA TYR A 24 16.10 5.09 4.58
C TYR A 24 15.08 4.22 3.85
N ARG A 25 13.83 4.71 3.82
CA ARG A 25 12.75 4.18 2.99
C ARG A 25 12.40 5.21 1.92
N SER A 26 11.92 4.76 0.76
CA SER A 26 11.60 5.71 -0.31
C SER A 26 10.53 5.17 -1.25
N ASN A 27 9.77 6.09 -1.85
CA ASN A 27 8.81 5.75 -2.89
C ASN A 27 9.50 5.12 -4.12
N GLU A 28 10.74 5.52 -4.44
CA GLU A 28 11.53 4.88 -5.50
C GLU A 28 11.79 3.40 -5.20
N MET A 29 12.14 3.06 -3.95
CA MET A 29 12.33 1.66 -3.57
C MET A 29 10.99 0.92 -3.51
N ASN A 30 9.95 1.53 -2.95
CA ASN A 30 8.61 0.93 -2.90
C ASN A 30 8.11 0.57 -4.30
N LEU A 31 8.30 1.44 -5.30
CA LEU A 31 7.95 1.16 -6.69
C LEU A 31 8.68 -0.06 -7.26
N LYS A 32 9.98 -0.25 -6.95
CA LYS A 32 10.72 -1.46 -7.38
C LYS A 32 10.11 -2.73 -6.77
N TYR A 33 9.68 -2.68 -5.52
CA TYR A 33 8.98 -3.80 -4.88
C TYR A 33 7.58 -4.02 -5.48
N VAL A 34 6.85 -2.93 -5.80
CA VAL A 34 5.56 -3.00 -6.49
C VAL A 34 5.70 -3.74 -7.82
N ASP A 35 6.66 -3.34 -8.66
CA ASP A 35 6.89 -3.95 -9.97
C ASP A 35 7.16 -5.45 -9.87
N VAL A 36 8.03 -5.85 -8.93
CA VAL A 36 8.36 -7.26 -8.71
C VAL A 36 7.15 -8.04 -8.18
N LEU A 37 6.40 -7.51 -7.23
CA LEU A 37 5.24 -8.18 -6.66
C LEU A 37 4.12 -8.37 -7.69
N VAL A 38 3.82 -7.33 -8.48
CA VAL A 38 2.80 -7.40 -9.54
C VAL A 38 3.20 -8.44 -10.59
N LYS A 39 4.46 -8.41 -11.04
CA LYS A 39 4.98 -9.40 -11.99
C LYS A 39 4.90 -10.82 -11.43
N LEU A 40 5.37 -11.02 -10.20
CA LEU A 40 5.37 -12.34 -9.56
C LEU A 40 3.94 -12.87 -9.36
N GLY A 41 3.00 -12.02 -8.96
CA GLY A 41 1.59 -12.39 -8.83
C GLY A 41 1.02 -12.92 -10.14
N ALA A 42 1.31 -12.24 -11.25
CA ALA A 42 0.91 -12.70 -12.58
C ALA A 42 1.55 -14.06 -12.94
N GLU A 43 2.85 -14.24 -12.68
CA GLU A 43 3.56 -15.52 -12.93
C GLU A 43 2.97 -16.68 -12.13
N LEU A 44 2.53 -16.43 -10.89
CA LEU A 44 1.97 -17.44 -10.00
C LEU A 44 0.46 -17.60 -10.14
N SER A 45 -0.21 -16.82 -11.00
CA SER A 45 -1.67 -16.76 -11.09
C SER A 45 -2.33 -16.43 -9.73
N VAL A 46 -1.70 -15.55 -8.95
CA VAL A 46 -2.22 -15.05 -7.67
C VAL A 46 -2.39 -13.53 -7.78
N PRO A 47 -3.59 -12.99 -7.59
CA PRO A 47 -3.84 -11.57 -7.72
C PRO A 47 -3.16 -10.80 -6.59
N VAL A 48 -2.69 -9.60 -6.92
CA VAL A 48 -1.96 -8.73 -6.01
C VAL A 48 -2.74 -7.46 -5.80
N VAL A 49 -3.11 -7.18 -4.55
CA VAL A 49 -3.64 -5.88 -4.15
C VAL A 49 -2.52 -4.84 -4.22
N ASN A 50 -2.63 -3.91 -5.16
CA ASN A 50 -1.65 -2.85 -5.40
C ASN A 50 -2.06 -1.57 -4.63
N VAL A 51 -1.63 -1.48 -3.37
CA VAL A 51 -1.96 -0.35 -2.48
C VAL A 51 -1.24 0.92 -2.91
N TYR A 52 -0.03 0.79 -3.48
CA TYR A 52 0.70 1.95 -3.99
C TYR A 52 -0.10 2.67 -5.08
N ASP A 53 -0.58 1.90 -6.06
CA ASP A 53 -1.43 2.41 -7.15
C ASP A 53 -2.78 2.96 -6.63
N ALA A 54 -3.37 2.31 -5.61
CA ALA A 54 -4.59 2.82 -4.98
C ALA A 54 -4.39 4.19 -4.31
N PHE A 55 -3.23 4.42 -3.69
CA PHE A 55 -2.90 5.72 -3.07
C PHE A 55 -2.61 6.78 -4.14
N GLU A 56 -1.78 6.46 -5.15
CA GLU A 56 -1.43 7.38 -6.25
C GLU A 56 -2.65 7.85 -7.06
N LYS A 57 -3.67 6.98 -7.21
CA LYS A 57 -4.90 7.30 -7.94
C LYS A 57 -5.94 8.04 -7.10
N SER A 58 -5.71 8.17 -5.79
CA SER A 58 -6.62 8.90 -4.92
C SER A 58 -6.40 10.41 -5.01
N ASP A 59 -7.39 11.19 -4.60
CA ASP A 59 -7.26 12.65 -4.48
C ASP A 59 -6.52 13.09 -3.20
N LEU A 60 -6.03 12.14 -2.39
CA LEU A 60 -5.38 12.38 -1.10
C LEU A 60 -3.86 12.28 -1.23
N GLY A 61 -3.14 13.18 -0.56
CA GLY A 61 -1.69 13.11 -0.46
C GLY A 61 -1.22 12.08 0.58
N ASP A 62 0.06 11.72 0.51
CA ASP A 62 0.70 10.82 1.49
C ASP A 62 0.53 11.29 2.95
N LYS A 63 0.60 12.60 3.23
CA LYS A 63 0.36 13.17 4.56
C LYS A 63 -1.06 12.97 5.08
N GLU A 64 -2.03 12.79 4.18
CA GLU A 64 -3.43 12.55 4.53
C GLU A 64 -3.75 11.06 4.67
N LEU A 65 -2.86 10.18 4.23
CA LEU A 65 -3.03 8.72 4.24
C LEU A 65 -2.22 8.04 5.35
N LEU A 66 -1.20 8.71 5.87
CA LEU A 66 -0.21 8.14 6.80
C LEU A 66 -0.28 8.82 8.18
N THR A 67 0.04 8.09 9.25
CA THR A 67 0.13 8.63 10.62
C THR A 67 1.50 9.22 10.93
N ASP A 68 2.56 8.58 10.45
CA ASP A 68 3.95 8.87 10.80
C ASP A 68 4.90 8.85 9.59
N GLY A 69 4.36 8.71 8.38
CA GLY A 69 5.13 8.58 7.15
C GLY A 69 5.26 7.16 6.62
N ILE A 70 4.82 6.13 7.36
CA ILE A 70 4.73 4.74 6.89
C ILE A 70 3.39 4.08 7.22
N HIS A 71 2.95 4.19 8.47
CA HIS A 71 1.75 3.49 8.92
C HIS A 71 0.50 4.21 8.41
N PHE A 72 -0.48 3.43 7.95
CA PHE A 72 -1.71 3.98 7.39
C PHE A 72 -2.61 4.51 8.50
N ASN A 73 -3.23 5.66 8.24
CA ASN A 73 -4.34 6.13 9.07
C ASN A 73 -5.67 5.54 8.56
N GLY A 74 -6.81 6.01 9.09
CA GLY A 74 -8.13 5.52 8.68
C GLY A 74 -8.42 5.68 7.18
N ALA A 75 -7.99 6.78 6.56
CA ALA A 75 -8.18 7.00 5.12
C ALA A 75 -7.27 6.07 4.30
N GLY A 76 -6.01 5.90 4.70
CA GLY A 76 -5.09 4.94 4.09
C GLY A 76 -5.61 3.50 4.17
N TYR A 77 -6.11 3.08 5.33
CA TYR A 77 -6.72 1.76 5.49
C TYR A 77 -8.01 1.60 4.68
N LYS A 78 -8.82 2.66 4.52
CA LYS A 78 -10.02 2.61 3.68
C LYS A 78 -9.67 2.33 2.21
N LEU A 79 -8.69 3.03 1.64
CA LEU A 79 -8.23 2.78 0.28
C LEU A 79 -7.64 1.37 0.10
N ALA A 80 -6.83 0.92 1.06
CA ALA A 80 -6.27 -0.44 1.03
C ALA A 80 -7.36 -1.52 1.15
N PHE A 81 -8.38 -1.28 1.98
CA PHE A 81 -9.54 -2.17 2.11
C PHE A 81 -10.36 -2.22 0.83
N ASP A 82 -10.69 -1.07 0.23
CA ASP A 82 -11.45 -1.03 -1.02
C ASP A 82 -10.71 -1.77 -2.14
N ALA A 83 -9.41 -1.51 -2.30
CA ALA A 83 -8.60 -2.21 -3.29
C ALA A 83 -8.53 -3.73 -3.05
N LEU A 84 -8.52 -4.17 -1.80
CA LEU A 84 -8.61 -5.60 -1.45
C LEU A 84 -9.96 -6.19 -1.84
N MET A 85 -11.06 -5.51 -1.48
CA MET A 85 -12.41 -5.95 -1.77
C MET A 85 -12.66 -6.04 -3.28
N ASP A 86 -12.24 -5.02 -4.05
CA ASP A 86 -12.31 -5.01 -5.51
C ASP A 86 -11.52 -6.16 -6.13
N THR A 87 -10.34 -6.47 -5.56
CA THR A 87 -9.53 -7.60 -6.02
C THR A 87 -10.22 -8.93 -5.74
N ILE A 88 -10.82 -9.10 -4.56
CA ILE A 88 -11.57 -10.31 -4.21
C ILE A 88 -12.80 -10.44 -5.11
N GLU A 89 -13.59 -9.38 -5.28
CA GLU A 89 -14.79 -9.41 -6.13
C GLU A 89 -14.45 -9.83 -7.57
N LYS A 90 -13.35 -9.31 -8.12
CA LYS A 90 -12.94 -9.59 -9.49
C LYS A 90 -12.34 -10.98 -9.68
N GLU A 91 -11.48 -11.42 -8.76
CA GLU A 91 -10.61 -12.60 -8.98
C GLU A 91 -11.08 -13.83 -8.20
N TYR A 92 -11.80 -13.63 -7.08
CA TYR A 92 -12.34 -14.67 -6.19
C TYR A 92 -13.76 -14.32 -5.72
N PRO A 93 -14.73 -14.11 -6.63
CA PRO A 93 -16.05 -13.59 -6.29
C PRO A 93 -16.77 -14.44 -5.22
N GLU A 94 -16.57 -15.75 -5.19
CA GLU A 94 -17.14 -16.66 -4.21
C GLU A 94 -16.67 -16.41 -2.77
N LEU A 95 -15.53 -15.73 -2.60
CA LEU A 95 -14.98 -15.34 -1.30
C LEU A 95 -15.38 -13.92 -0.90
N HIS A 96 -16.04 -13.17 -1.80
CA HIS A 96 -16.53 -11.83 -1.45
C HIS A 96 -17.60 -11.95 -0.35
N PRO A 97 -17.58 -11.12 0.72
CA PRO A 97 -18.48 -11.26 1.86
C PRO A 97 -19.97 -11.31 1.52
N VAL A 98 -20.40 -10.66 0.42
CA VAL A 98 -21.81 -10.68 -0.03
C VAL A 98 -22.24 -12.04 -0.59
N ASN A 99 -21.28 -12.90 -0.95
CA ASN A 99 -21.49 -14.22 -1.53
C ASN A 99 -21.21 -15.35 -0.52
N LEU A 100 -20.83 -15.01 0.72
CA LEU A 100 -20.70 -15.96 1.83
C LEU A 100 -22.10 -16.21 2.44
N ASN A 101 -22.50 -17.48 2.50
CA ASN A 101 -23.78 -17.91 3.08
C ASN A 101 -23.68 -18.18 4.59
#